data_AF-A0A8S2MH48-F1
#
_entry.id   AF-A0A8S2MH48-F1
#
_cell.length_a   1.000
_cell.length_b   1.000
_cell.length_c   1.000
_cell.angle_alpha   90.00
_cell.angle_beta   90.00
_cell.angle_gamma   90.00
#
_symmetry.space_group_name_H-M   'P 1'
#
loop_
_entity.id
_entity.type
_entity.pdbx_description
1 polymer ?
#
loop_
_entity_poly.entity_id
_entity_poly.type
_entity_poly.pdbx_seq_one_letter_code
_entity_poly.pdbx_strand_id
1 'polypeptide(L)'
;IWNSVIKTNSLSSRNDFYKCLALMALAQQGKIVDEKLLDNYINRELPIPTLDNLTELEDRLIRVLRSDQGKTTFCFRYGDLCSLDTIQVEVAPDKKVDKEFIEERRRSLKRYLQILCRHPVICETEIIKFFLTFQGTSCGDNMKATFKNSLDEFSCEPPTSSTSIDRIERHEEDSTGIRMFHISETHISFLHQQFSQIRTYLKNINERNFKTADEYWAIEKSLQLISTDPTRVERWATGPNDYWPTIQTGLTELPIEINAVAERINEECKREDEVINDHLDMLIELFQGYKDLCKRFEEALQVEQRAIQKATHQNRRSLTTSDSSTKNDLSSIEKRNNHALKCIQIETQLIYANLEAFVYILSSLGNIQYKVSSDLLDIWKSFSNKTSELGQTYINKTSLQKANAPGIKK
;
A
#
# COMPACT_ATOMS: atom_id res chain seq x y z
N ILE A 1 13.76 -12.05 34.25
CA ILE A 1 12.77 -11.07 34.75
C ILE A 1 11.40 -11.39 34.16
N TRP A 2 11.17 -11.15 32.86
CA TRP A 2 9.86 -11.40 32.22
C TRP A 2 9.38 -12.87 32.36
N ASN A 3 10.27 -13.84 32.15
CA ASN A 3 9.96 -15.27 32.32
C ASN A 3 9.66 -15.69 33.76
N SER A 4 10.14 -14.95 34.77
CA SER A 4 9.84 -15.20 36.18
C SER A 4 8.47 -14.65 36.59
N VAL A 5 7.96 -13.67 35.85
CA VAL A 5 6.69 -12.98 36.10
C VAL A 5 5.51 -13.65 35.36
N ILE A 6 5.78 -14.27 34.21
CA ILE A 6 4.74 -14.81 33.32
C ILE A 6 4.15 -16.16 33.79
N LYS A 7 4.80 -16.91 34.69
CA LYS A 7 4.29 -18.22 35.12
C LYS A 7 2.99 -18.15 35.93
N THR A 8 2.67 -17.00 36.52
CA THR A 8 1.37 -16.74 37.13
C THR A 8 0.60 -15.83 36.20
N ASN A 9 -0.46 -16.35 35.60
CA ASN A 9 -1.24 -15.74 34.51
C ASN A 9 -2.11 -14.55 34.97
N SER A 10 -1.54 -13.61 35.74
CA SER A 10 -2.23 -12.43 36.25
C SER A 10 -1.20 -11.36 36.65
N LEU A 11 -0.90 -10.41 35.76
CA LEU A 11 -0.37 -9.11 36.19
C LEU A 11 -1.53 -8.23 36.69
N SER A 12 -2.43 -8.82 37.48
CA SER A 12 -3.74 -8.25 37.82
C SER A 12 -3.74 -7.55 39.19
N SER A 13 -2.64 -7.60 39.94
CA SER A 13 -2.53 -6.91 41.22
C SER A 13 -1.41 -5.86 41.22
N ARG A 14 -1.67 -4.72 41.87
CA ARG A 14 -0.70 -3.65 42.12
C ARG A 14 0.60 -4.18 42.74
N ASN A 15 0.52 -5.25 43.54
CA ASN A 15 1.67 -5.88 44.17
C ASN A 15 2.57 -6.61 43.16
N ASP A 16 2.02 -7.20 42.10
CA ASP A 16 2.82 -7.93 41.12
C ASP A 16 3.60 -6.97 40.22
N PHE A 17 3.04 -5.79 39.94
CA PHE A 17 3.77 -4.69 39.29
C PHE A 17 4.94 -4.17 40.14
N TYR A 18 4.74 -4.00 41.46
CA TYR A 18 5.84 -3.61 42.36
C TYR A 18 6.92 -4.71 42.51
N LYS A 19 6.54 -6.00 42.49
CA LYS A 19 7.50 -7.11 42.44
C LYS A 19 8.32 -7.09 41.15
N CYS A 20 7.71 -6.78 40.00
CA CYS A 20 8.43 -6.62 38.74
C CYS A 20 9.47 -5.49 38.80
N LEU A 21 9.08 -4.32 39.30
CA LEU A 21 9.98 -3.18 39.50
C LEU A 21 11.14 -3.53 40.45
N ALA A 22 10.87 -4.23 41.55
CA ALA A 22 11.89 -4.67 42.50
C ALA A 22 12.87 -5.69 41.91
N LEU A 23 12.39 -6.64 41.09
CA LEU A 23 13.23 -7.60 40.38
C LEU A 23 14.09 -6.92 39.31
N MET A 24 13.58 -5.88 38.67
CA MET A 24 14.35 -5.05 37.73
C MET A 24 15.46 -4.27 38.45
N ALA A 25 15.18 -3.70 39.62
CA ALA A 25 16.18 -3.01 40.43
C ALA A 25 17.29 -3.97 40.93
N LEU A 26 16.92 -5.19 41.34
CA LEU A 26 17.88 -6.22 41.76
C LEU A 26 18.73 -6.74 40.59
N ALA A 27 18.15 -6.81 39.38
CA ALA A 27 18.88 -7.14 38.16
C ALA A 27 19.90 -6.05 37.79
N GLN A 28 19.55 -4.77 37.94
CA GLN A 28 20.46 -3.64 37.72
C GLN A 28 21.66 -3.67 38.70
N GLN A 29 21.49 -4.22 39.90
CA GLN A 29 22.57 -4.43 40.88
C GLN A 29 23.42 -5.68 40.58
N GLY A 30 23.20 -6.37 39.46
CA GLY A 30 23.99 -7.53 39.02
C GLY A 30 23.66 -8.84 39.72
N LYS A 31 22.52 -8.94 40.43
CA LYS A 31 22.08 -10.18 41.09
C LYS A 31 21.27 -11.06 40.13
N ILE A 32 21.45 -12.38 40.26
CA ILE A 32 20.72 -13.38 39.47
C ILE A 32 19.25 -13.35 39.88
N VAL A 33 18.35 -13.18 38.90
CA VAL A 33 16.94 -12.89 39.15
C VAL A 33 16.15 -14.18 39.38
N ASP A 34 15.68 -14.39 40.62
CA ASP A 34 14.79 -15.47 41.03
C ASP A 34 13.67 -14.91 41.94
N GLU A 35 12.46 -15.46 41.83
CA GLU A 35 11.25 -14.99 42.52
C GLU A 35 11.38 -15.13 44.05
N LYS A 36 12.10 -16.16 44.50
CA LYS A 36 12.41 -16.46 45.91
C LYS A 36 13.32 -15.41 46.59
N LEU A 37 13.95 -14.51 45.82
CA LEU A 37 14.76 -13.43 46.38
C LEU A 37 13.91 -12.31 46.99
N LEU A 38 12.67 -12.14 46.53
CA LEU A 38 11.74 -11.13 47.05
C LEU A 38 11.20 -11.51 48.44
N ASP A 39 11.20 -12.79 48.80
CA ASP A 39 10.76 -13.28 50.11
C ASP A 39 11.65 -12.77 51.26
N ASN A 40 12.91 -12.42 50.95
CA ASN A 40 13.84 -11.82 51.91
C ASN A 40 13.52 -10.35 52.23
N TYR A 41 12.59 -9.73 51.52
CA TYR A 41 12.21 -8.31 51.64
C TYR A 41 10.78 -8.10 52.16
N ILE A 42 10.12 -9.15 52.68
CA ILE A 42 8.72 -9.10 53.17
C ILE A 42 8.49 -8.01 54.24
N ASN A 43 9.53 -7.61 54.98
CA ASN A 43 9.48 -6.55 55.99
C ASN A 43 10.55 -5.45 55.78
N ARG A 44 11.04 -5.26 54.54
CA ARG A 44 12.02 -4.22 54.18
C ARG A 44 11.54 -3.45 52.95
N GLU A 45 11.98 -2.20 52.81
CA GLU A 45 11.66 -1.41 51.61
C GLU A 45 12.22 -2.07 50.35
N LEU A 46 11.38 -2.18 49.31
CA LEU A 46 11.72 -2.78 48.04
C LEU A 46 12.63 -1.84 47.22
N PRO A 47 13.68 -2.37 46.58
CA PRO A 47 14.57 -1.55 45.77
C PRO A 47 13.84 -1.00 44.54
N ILE A 48 13.99 0.30 44.28
CA ILE A 48 13.38 0.99 43.15
C ILE A 48 14.41 1.04 42.01
N PRO A 49 14.03 0.69 40.77
CA PRO A 49 14.97 0.72 39.66
C PRO A 49 15.29 2.16 39.28
N THR A 50 16.56 2.44 39.03
CA THR A 50 16.96 3.73 38.47
C THR A 50 16.60 3.73 36.99
N LEU A 51 15.60 4.55 36.65
CA LEU A 51 15.28 4.88 35.26
C LEU A 51 16.15 6.08 34.88
N ASP A 52 17.00 5.91 33.86
CA ASP A 52 17.80 7.00 33.33
C ASP A 52 16.91 8.08 32.69
N ASN A 53 17.54 9.22 32.41
CA ASN A 53 16.90 10.47 32.02
C ASN A 53 15.79 10.30 30.95
N LEU A 54 14.54 10.47 31.37
CA LEU A 54 13.33 10.33 30.55
C LEU A 54 13.03 11.57 29.70
N THR A 55 13.89 12.59 29.71
CA THR A 55 13.68 13.84 28.95
C THR A 55 13.47 13.61 27.47
N GLU A 56 14.06 12.59 26.85
CA GLU A 56 13.83 12.31 25.42
C GLU A 56 12.41 11.79 25.13
N LEU A 57 11.85 11.02 26.07
CA LEU A 57 10.51 10.46 25.99
C LEU A 57 9.47 11.52 26.36
N GLU A 58 9.76 12.33 27.38
CA GLU A 58 8.99 13.52 27.73
C GLU A 58 9.02 14.57 26.62
N ASP A 59 10.17 14.86 25.99
CA ASP A 59 10.27 15.81 24.87
C ASP A 59 9.60 15.28 23.60
N ARG A 60 9.56 13.95 23.38
CA ARG A 60 8.77 13.37 22.28
C ARG A 60 7.28 13.49 22.56
N LEU A 61 6.84 13.17 23.78
CA LEU A 61 5.43 13.29 24.17
C LEU A 61 4.99 14.76 24.16
N ILE A 62 5.82 15.67 24.67
CA ILE A 62 5.60 17.12 24.69
C ILE A 62 5.63 17.71 23.27
N ARG A 63 6.48 17.23 22.35
CA ARG A 63 6.42 17.65 20.93
C ARG A 63 5.15 17.17 20.23
N VAL A 64 4.71 15.95 20.51
CA VAL A 64 3.44 15.41 20.01
C VAL A 64 2.25 16.18 20.60
N LEU A 65 2.35 16.64 21.85
CA LEU A 65 1.29 17.39 22.55
C LEU A 65 1.32 18.92 22.31
N ARG A 66 2.47 19.52 21.98
CA ARG A 66 2.66 20.98 21.74
C ARG A 66 2.67 21.37 20.27
N SER A 67 2.61 20.41 19.34
CA SER A 67 2.32 20.72 17.94
C SER A 67 0.88 21.21 17.84
N ASP A 68 0.74 22.54 17.91
CA ASP A 68 -0.50 23.29 17.85
C ASP A 68 -1.10 23.27 16.43
N GLN A 69 -1.45 22.07 15.96
CA GLN A 69 -2.36 21.85 14.84
C GLN A 69 -3.71 21.48 15.45
N GLY A 70 -4.71 22.34 15.23
CA GLY A 70 -6.01 22.33 15.87
C GLY A 70 -6.64 20.95 16.06
N LYS A 71 -7.14 20.75 17.27
CA LYS A 71 -7.97 19.64 17.71
C LYS A 71 -9.09 19.35 16.70
N THR A 72 -9.29 18.05 16.45
CA THR A 72 -10.38 17.41 15.68
C THR A 72 -10.21 17.29 14.16
N THR A 73 -9.05 16.85 13.71
CA THR A 73 -8.84 16.38 12.34
C THR A 73 -7.71 15.37 12.40
N PHE A 74 -7.88 14.15 11.89
CA PHE A 74 -6.73 13.26 11.70
C PHE A 74 -5.91 13.86 10.53
N CYS A 75 -5.02 14.81 10.85
CA CYS A 75 -4.11 15.49 9.93
C CYS A 75 -2.95 14.58 9.50
N PHE A 76 -3.25 13.37 9.06
CA PHE A 76 -2.25 12.51 8.47
C PHE A 76 -1.93 12.99 7.06
N ARG A 77 -0.65 13.13 6.75
CA ARG A 77 -0.17 13.18 5.37
C ARG A 77 0.03 11.76 4.86
N TYR A 78 0.17 11.61 3.55
CA TYR A 78 0.47 10.28 2.98
C TYR A 78 1.75 9.69 3.58
N GLY A 79 2.76 10.53 3.84
CA GLY A 79 3.99 10.13 4.53
C GLY A 79 3.75 9.55 5.94
N ASP A 80 2.83 10.14 6.70
CA ASP A 80 2.48 9.65 8.04
C ASP A 80 1.79 8.28 7.96
N LEU A 81 0.89 8.10 6.98
CA LEU A 81 0.25 6.82 6.71
C LEU A 81 1.23 5.75 6.25
N CYS A 82 2.30 6.12 5.52
CA CYS A 82 3.34 5.19 5.09
C CYS A 82 4.22 4.70 6.25
N SER A 83 4.27 5.45 7.35
CA SER A 83 5.01 5.05 8.55
C SER A 83 4.32 3.94 9.36
N LEU A 84 3.04 3.67 9.05
CA LEU A 84 2.28 2.56 9.59
C LEU A 84 2.72 1.24 8.93
N ASP A 85 2.73 0.16 9.69
CA ASP A 85 3.35 -1.13 9.32
C ASP A 85 3.00 -1.63 7.91
N THR A 86 4.02 -2.09 7.18
CA THR A 86 3.87 -2.71 5.85
C THR A 86 3.79 -4.23 5.97
N ILE A 87 2.65 -4.82 5.61
CA ILE A 87 2.43 -6.27 5.68
C ILE A 87 3.01 -7.00 4.46
N GLN A 88 3.70 -8.11 4.72
CA GLN A 88 4.06 -9.11 3.71
C GLN A 88 3.03 -10.24 3.72
N VAL A 89 2.51 -10.61 2.55
CA VAL A 89 1.55 -11.70 2.39
C VAL A 89 2.13 -12.80 1.52
N GLU A 90 2.24 -13.99 2.09
CA GLU A 90 2.60 -15.22 1.40
C GLU A 90 1.33 -16.09 1.29
N VAL A 91 1.00 -16.52 0.06
CA VAL A 91 -0.17 -17.37 -0.20
C VAL A 91 0.34 -18.78 -0.52
N ALA A 92 -0.15 -19.78 0.21
CA ALA A 92 0.19 -21.17 -0.04
C ALA A 92 -0.34 -21.62 -1.42
N PRO A 93 0.48 -22.29 -2.25
CA PRO A 93 0.08 -22.67 -3.60
C PRO A 93 -0.93 -23.83 -3.58
N ASP A 94 -2.12 -23.61 -4.15
CA ASP A 94 -3.08 -24.68 -4.45
C ASP A 94 -2.72 -25.36 -5.76
N LYS A 95 -2.62 -26.71 -5.76
CA LYS A 95 -2.16 -27.54 -6.89
C LYS A 95 -3.03 -27.48 -8.17
N LYS A 96 -4.12 -26.71 -8.19
CA LYS A 96 -5.13 -26.70 -9.28
C LYS A 96 -5.49 -25.31 -9.81
N VAL A 97 -4.84 -24.24 -9.35
CA VAL A 97 -5.21 -22.88 -9.71
C VAL A 97 -4.11 -22.23 -10.53
N ASP A 98 -4.50 -21.42 -11.52
CA ASP A 98 -3.58 -20.69 -12.37
C ASP A 98 -2.62 -19.82 -11.54
N LYS A 99 -1.34 -19.81 -11.91
CA LYS A 99 -0.31 -19.05 -11.19
C LYS A 99 -0.59 -17.55 -11.25
N GLU A 100 -1.13 -17.07 -12.37
CA GLU A 100 -1.48 -15.66 -12.55
C GLU A 100 -2.62 -15.25 -11.59
N PHE A 101 -3.65 -16.09 -11.48
CA PHE A 101 -4.75 -15.87 -10.55
C PHE A 101 -4.30 -15.88 -9.09
N ILE A 102 -3.42 -16.82 -8.70
CA ILE A 102 -2.88 -16.88 -7.34
C ILE A 102 -2.08 -15.61 -7.02
N GLU A 103 -1.30 -15.11 -7.97
CA GLU A 103 -0.51 -13.90 -7.79
C GLU A 103 -1.40 -12.64 -7.72
N GLU A 104 -2.41 -12.50 -8.59
CA GLU A 104 -3.38 -11.40 -8.53
C GLU A 104 -4.12 -11.38 -7.18
N ARG A 105 -4.52 -12.55 -6.70
CA ARG A 105 -5.16 -12.71 -5.39
C ARG A 105 -4.22 -12.32 -4.26
N ARG A 106 -2.95 -12.75 -4.30
CA ARG A 106 -1.94 -12.40 -3.29
C ARG A 106 -1.71 -10.90 -3.23
N ARG A 107 -1.58 -10.23 -4.37
CA ARG A 107 -1.41 -8.77 -4.46
C ARG A 107 -2.62 -8.02 -3.92
N SER A 108 -3.83 -8.43 -4.30
CA SER A 108 -5.07 -7.84 -3.79
C SER A 108 -5.23 -8.02 -2.28
N LEU A 109 -4.92 -9.20 -1.73
CA LEU A 109 -4.94 -9.43 -0.28
C LEU A 109 -3.90 -8.61 0.47
N LYS A 110 -2.70 -8.46 -0.09
CA LYS A 110 -1.65 -7.59 0.46
C LYS A 110 -2.13 -6.15 0.55
N ARG A 111 -2.69 -5.60 -0.54
CA ARG A 111 -3.23 -4.23 -0.55
C ARG A 111 -4.36 -4.06 0.45
N TYR A 112 -5.29 -5.01 0.50
CA TYR A 112 -6.39 -5.00 1.47
C TYR A 112 -5.89 -4.94 2.91
N LEU A 113 -4.97 -5.83 3.30
CA LEU A 113 -4.40 -5.84 4.64
C LEU A 113 -3.59 -4.56 4.94
N GLN A 114 -2.87 -4.03 3.96
CA GLN A 114 -2.17 -2.76 4.08
C GLN A 114 -3.15 -1.61 4.35
N ILE A 115 -4.29 -1.54 3.65
CA ILE A 115 -5.32 -0.53 3.90
C ILE A 115 -5.82 -0.63 5.35
N LEU A 116 -6.12 -1.84 5.84
CA LEU A 116 -6.60 -2.05 7.21
C LEU A 116 -5.59 -1.61 8.27
N CYS A 117 -4.30 -1.93 8.07
CA CYS A 117 -3.25 -1.58 9.03
C CYS A 117 -2.83 -0.12 8.98
N ARG A 118 -2.99 0.54 7.83
CA ARG A 118 -2.77 1.99 7.69
C ARG A 118 -3.95 2.83 8.16
N HIS A 119 -5.11 2.21 8.39
CA HIS A 119 -6.29 2.93 8.85
C HIS A 119 -6.19 3.18 10.37
N PRO A 120 -6.27 4.44 10.84
CA PRO A 120 -5.95 4.81 12.23
C PRO A 120 -6.87 4.17 13.27
N VAL A 121 -8.15 3.95 12.96
CA VAL A 121 -9.10 3.30 13.88
C VAL A 121 -9.09 1.77 13.75
N ILE A 122 -9.15 1.25 12.51
CA ILE A 122 -9.26 -0.20 12.26
C ILE A 122 -8.03 -0.96 12.75
N CYS A 123 -6.82 -0.42 12.60
CA CYS A 123 -5.60 -1.10 13.04
C CYS A 123 -5.54 -1.32 14.56
N GLU A 124 -6.20 -0.45 15.34
CA GLU A 124 -6.25 -0.54 16.79
C GLU A 124 -7.31 -1.53 17.29
N THR A 125 -8.17 -2.04 16.41
CA THR A 125 -9.22 -2.98 16.80
C THR A 125 -8.64 -4.32 17.28
N GLU A 126 -9.21 -4.86 18.35
CA GLU A 126 -8.79 -6.14 18.91
C GLU A 126 -8.99 -7.30 17.91
N ILE A 127 -9.94 -7.19 16.98
CA ILE A 127 -10.16 -8.17 15.91
C ILE A 127 -8.96 -8.22 14.95
N ILE A 128 -8.46 -7.06 14.51
CA ILE A 128 -7.31 -7.00 13.59
C ILE A 128 -6.03 -7.43 14.31
N LYS A 129 -5.81 -6.97 15.56
CA LYS A 129 -4.68 -7.44 16.38
C LYS A 129 -4.73 -8.96 16.58
N PHE A 130 -5.89 -9.52 16.88
CA PHE A 130 -6.07 -10.96 17.00
C PHE A 130 -5.75 -11.67 15.69
N PHE A 131 -6.29 -11.20 14.57
CA PHE A 131 -6.05 -11.80 13.25
C PHE A 131 -4.57 -11.83 12.88
N LEU A 132 -3.82 -10.76 13.17
CA LEU A 132 -2.40 -10.65 12.85
C LEU A 132 -1.49 -11.41 13.83
N THR A 133 -1.90 -11.61 15.07
CA THR A 133 -1.08 -12.24 16.13
C THR A 133 -1.44 -13.69 16.41
N PHE A 134 -2.56 -14.20 15.87
CA PHE A 134 -3.02 -15.55 16.13
C PHE A 134 -2.04 -16.61 15.61
N GLN A 135 -1.50 -17.40 16.54
CA GLN A 135 -0.64 -18.54 16.27
C GLN A 135 -1.42 -19.82 16.56
N GLY A 136 -2.13 -20.35 15.55
CA GLY A 136 -2.90 -21.59 15.68
C GLY A 136 -3.60 -22.01 14.38
N THR A 137 -4.24 -23.17 14.39
CA THR A 137 -5.11 -23.63 13.28
C THR A 137 -6.53 -23.09 13.44
N SER A 138 -7.25 -22.91 12.34
CA SER A 138 -8.66 -22.48 12.35
C SER A 138 -8.88 -21.09 12.98
N CYS A 139 -8.11 -20.10 12.55
CA CYS A 139 -8.24 -18.69 12.97
C CYS A 139 -9.69 -18.18 12.86
N GLY A 140 -10.41 -18.55 11.80
CA GLY A 140 -11.79 -18.08 11.56
C GLY A 140 -12.79 -18.55 12.63
N ASP A 141 -12.70 -19.79 13.08
CA ASP A 141 -13.61 -20.34 14.09
C ASP A 141 -13.31 -19.77 15.47
N ASN A 142 -12.03 -19.61 15.80
CA ASN A 142 -11.59 -18.99 17.05
C ASN A 142 -11.97 -17.51 17.10
N MET A 143 -11.79 -16.77 16.00
CA MET A 143 -12.19 -15.37 15.90
C MET A 143 -13.72 -15.23 16.08
N LYS A 144 -14.52 -16.06 15.41
CA LYS A 144 -15.98 -16.08 15.60
C LYS A 144 -16.38 -16.39 17.04
N ALA A 145 -15.67 -17.28 17.74
CA ALA A 145 -15.97 -17.62 19.12
C ALA A 145 -15.61 -16.49 20.09
N THR A 146 -14.43 -15.88 19.95
CA THR A 146 -13.93 -14.81 20.81
C THR A 146 -14.78 -13.54 20.69
N PHE A 147 -15.21 -13.18 19.48
CA PHE A 147 -15.94 -11.94 19.22
C PHE A 147 -17.46 -12.14 19.03
N LYS A 148 -18.01 -13.31 19.38
CA LYS A 148 -19.45 -13.62 19.19
C LYS A 148 -20.40 -12.67 19.93
N ASN A 149 -19.95 -12.16 21.09
CA ASN A 149 -20.73 -11.34 22.01
C ASN A 149 -20.15 -9.92 22.14
N SER A 150 -19.33 -9.46 21.18
CA SER A 150 -18.93 -8.05 21.17
C SER A 150 -20.20 -7.20 21.09
N LEU A 151 -20.37 -6.32 22.06
CA LEU A 151 -21.51 -5.40 22.11
C LEU A 151 -21.55 -4.55 20.83
N ASP A 152 -22.74 -4.09 20.49
CA ASP A 152 -22.95 -3.08 19.45
C ASP A 152 -22.02 -1.88 19.71
N GLU A 153 -21.26 -1.47 18.71
CA GLU A 153 -20.28 -0.37 18.80
C GLU A 153 -20.94 0.95 19.25
N PHE A 154 -22.25 1.09 19.03
CA PHE A 154 -23.06 2.23 19.51
C PHE A 154 -23.53 2.11 20.96
N SER A 155 -23.45 0.91 21.57
CA SER A 155 -23.81 0.64 22.98
C SER A 155 -22.60 0.71 23.92
N CYS A 156 -21.38 0.61 23.37
CA CYS A 156 -20.18 1.03 24.08
C CYS A 156 -20.24 2.55 24.25
N GLU A 157 -20.14 3.03 25.49
CA GLU A 157 -19.96 4.46 25.76
C GLU A 157 -18.91 5.04 24.81
N PRO A 158 -19.09 6.28 24.30
CA PRO A 158 -18.15 6.89 23.38
C PRO A 158 -16.74 6.78 23.97
N PRO A 159 -15.70 6.49 23.15
CA PRO A 159 -14.34 6.46 23.65
C PRO A 159 -14.09 7.74 24.45
N THR A 160 -13.69 7.53 25.71
CA THR A 160 -13.41 8.49 26.76
C THR A 160 -12.76 9.76 26.23
N SER A 161 -13.58 10.70 25.77
CA SER A 161 -13.17 12.05 25.41
C SER A 161 -14.39 13.00 25.38
N SER A 162 -15.31 12.80 26.34
CA SER A 162 -16.42 13.72 26.64
C SER A 162 -15.95 15.11 27.14
N THR A 163 -14.65 15.42 27.07
CA THR A 163 -14.11 16.76 27.30
C THR A 163 -13.52 17.41 26.04
N SER A 164 -13.39 16.68 24.92
CA SER A 164 -12.79 17.18 23.67
C SER A 164 -13.71 17.10 22.45
N ILE A 165 -14.79 16.32 22.49
CA ILE A 165 -15.77 16.25 21.39
C ILE A 165 -16.84 17.35 21.52
N ASP A 166 -17.13 17.81 22.74
CA ASP A 166 -18.16 18.82 23.05
C ASP A 166 -17.76 20.29 22.75
N ARG A 167 -16.58 20.52 22.18
CA ARG A 167 -16.05 21.88 21.94
C ARG A 167 -15.83 22.24 20.47
N ILE A 168 -16.41 21.49 19.54
CA ILE A 168 -16.60 22.00 18.19
C ILE A 168 -17.95 22.70 18.15
N GLU A 169 -17.88 23.95 17.69
CA GLU A 169 -18.95 24.92 17.61
C GLU A 169 -20.27 24.30 17.14
N ARG A 170 -21.32 24.52 17.94
CA ARG A 170 -22.70 24.56 17.47
C ARG A 170 -22.84 25.73 16.48
N HIS A 171 -22.32 25.57 15.28
CA HIS A 171 -22.61 26.45 14.16
C HIS A 171 -22.45 25.64 12.87
N GLU A 172 -23.55 25.01 12.47
CA GLU A 172 -24.17 25.10 11.15
C GLU A 172 -25.18 23.95 11.04
N GLU A 173 -26.40 24.30 10.63
CA GLU A 173 -27.58 23.46 10.55
C GLU A 173 -27.27 22.07 9.96
N ASP A 174 -27.91 21.00 10.44
CA ASP A 174 -27.77 19.61 9.94
C ASP A 174 -27.83 19.49 8.39
N SER A 175 -28.46 20.47 7.75
CA SER A 175 -28.52 20.67 6.29
C SER A 175 -27.17 20.94 5.61
N THR A 176 -26.23 21.64 6.27
CA THR A 176 -24.91 21.95 5.72
C THR A 176 -24.01 20.73 5.71
N GLY A 177 -23.98 19.93 6.79
CA GLY A 177 -23.15 18.73 6.87
C GLY A 177 -23.55 17.65 5.86
N ILE A 178 -24.85 17.39 5.70
CA ILE A 178 -25.38 16.45 4.70
C ILE A 178 -25.09 16.95 3.27
N ARG A 179 -25.18 18.26 3.03
CA ARG A 179 -24.80 18.85 1.74
C ARG A 179 -23.31 18.65 1.44
N MET A 180 -22.44 18.90 2.41
CA MET A 180 -20.99 18.68 2.25
C MET A 180 -20.67 17.20 1.99
N PHE A 181 -21.38 16.29 2.65
CA PHE A 181 -21.30 14.86 2.36
C PHE A 181 -21.59 14.57 0.87
N HIS A 182 -22.73 14.99 0.33
CA HIS A 182 -23.07 14.73 -1.08
C HIS A 182 -22.10 15.36 -2.07
N ILE A 183 -21.56 16.55 -1.76
CA ILE A 183 -20.51 17.18 -2.57
C ILE A 183 -19.26 16.29 -2.58
N SER A 184 -18.82 15.82 -1.41
CA SER A 184 -17.64 14.96 -1.29
C SER A 184 -17.82 13.60 -1.96
N GLU A 185 -18.99 12.99 -1.82
CA GLU A 185 -19.36 11.72 -2.44
C GLU A 185 -19.31 11.82 -3.97
N THR A 186 -19.89 12.88 -4.53
CA THR A 186 -19.85 13.16 -5.97
C THR A 186 -18.42 13.33 -6.46
N HIS A 187 -17.62 14.10 -5.71
CA HIS A 187 -16.22 14.34 -6.06
C HIS A 187 -15.37 13.06 -6.00
N ILE A 188 -15.48 12.27 -4.93
CA ILE A 188 -14.72 11.02 -4.77
C ILE A 188 -15.18 9.98 -5.81
N SER A 189 -16.46 9.96 -6.18
CA SER A 189 -16.95 9.12 -7.28
C SER A 189 -16.34 9.51 -8.63
N PHE A 190 -16.21 10.81 -8.89
CA PHE A 190 -15.51 11.31 -10.07
C PHE A 190 -14.03 10.91 -10.04
N LEU A 191 -13.32 11.10 -8.92
CA LEU A 191 -11.93 10.70 -8.75
C LEU A 191 -11.74 9.20 -8.98
N HIS A 192 -12.58 8.35 -8.35
CA HIS A 192 -12.57 6.91 -8.57
C HIS A 192 -12.64 6.57 -10.06
N GLN A 193 -13.60 7.16 -10.79
CA GLN A 193 -13.74 6.93 -12.22
C GLN A 193 -12.49 7.33 -13.01
N GLN A 194 -11.93 8.52 -12.74
CA GLN A 194 -10.75 9.00 -13.46
C GLN A 194 -9.50 8.15 -13.16
N PHE A 195 -9.32 7.75 -11.90
CA PHE A 195 -8.18 6.92 -11.49
C PHE A 195 -8.29 5.51 -12.09
N SER A 196 -9.49 4.91 -12.13
CA SER A 196 -9.71 3.64 -12.83
C SER A 196 -9.40 3.72 -14.34
N GLN A 197 -9.72 4.85 -14.98
CA GLN A 197 -9.37 5.08 -16.39
C GLN A 197 -7.85 5.18 -16.57
N ILE A 198 -7.17 5.99 -15.76
CA ILE A 198 -5.71 6.12 -15.77
C ILE A 198 -5.05 4.75 -15.58
N ARG A 199 -5.53 3.97 -14.60
CA ARG A 199 -5.05 2.61 -14.33
C ARG A 199 -5.19 1.70 -15.53
N THR A 200 -6.33 1.76 -16.22
CA THR A 200 -6.56 0.98 -17.44
C THR A 200 -5.58 1.39 -18.54
N TYR A 201 -5.36 2.69 -18.74
CA TYR A 201 -4.42 3.16 -19.75
C TYR A 201 -2.97 2.77 -19.46
N LEU A 202 -2.52 2.91 -18.21
CA LEU A 202 -1.19 2.50 -17.78
C LEU A 202 -1.00 0.98 -17.89
N LYS A 203 -2.01 0.18 -17.49
CA LYS A 203 -2.00 -1.28 -17.70
C LYS A 203 -1.77 -1.62 -19.18
N ASN A 204 -2.56 -1.01 -20.05
CA ASN A 204 -2.50 -1.28 -21.48
C ASN A 204 -1.17 -0.84 -22.09
N ILE A 205 -0.56 0.26 -21.60
CA ILE A 205 0.79 0.67 -21.99
C ILE A 205 1.80 -0.40 -21.57
N ASN A 206 1.72 -0.85 -20.32
CA ASN A 206 2.66 -1.83 -19.79
C ASN A 206 2.57 -3.19 -20.51
N GLU A 207 1.35 -3.67 -20.78
CA GLU A 207 1.12 -4.89 -21.57
C GLU A 207 1.69 -4.79 -23.00
N ARG A 208 1.63 -3.61 -23.62
CA ARG A 208 2.27 -3.39 -24.91
C ARG A 208 3.79 -3.42 -24.80
N ASN A 209 4.36 -2.81 -23.76
CA ASN A 209 5.80 -2.81 -23.54
C ASN A 209 6.35 -4.23 -23.29
N PHE A 210 5.62 -5.08 -22.55
CA PHE A 210 5.95 -6.52 -22.44
C PHE A 210 6.03 -7.19 -23.80
N LYS A 211 5.01 -6.99 -24.66
CA LYS A 211 5.01 -7.53 -26.02
C LYS A 211 6.17 -6.99 -26.85
N THR A 212 6.51 -5.72 -26.71
CA THR A 212 7.67 -5.12 -27.39
C THR A 212 8.98 -5.78 -26.96
N ALA A 213 9.14 -6.12 -25.67
CA ALA A 213 10.31 -6.88 -25.21
C ALA A 213 10.36 -8.29 -25.84
N ASP A 214 9.22 -8.99 -25.89
CA ASP A 214 9.12 -10.31 -26.53
C ASP A 214 9.48 -10.27 -28.02
N GLU A 215 9.06 -9.21 -28.72
CA GLU A 215 9.41 -8.97 -30.12
C GLU A 215 10.92 -8.73 -30.31
N TYR A 216 11.57 -7.99 -29.40
CA TYR A 216 13.01 -7.81 -29.43
C TYR A 216 13.77 -9.12 -29.18
N TRP A 217 13.32 -9.98 -28.27
CA TRP A 217 13.89 -11.32 -28.11
C TRP A 217 13.70 -12.19 -29.35
N ALA A 218 12.57 -12.07 -30.05
CA ALA A 218 12.38 -12.79 -31.31
C ALA A 218 13.34 -12.30 -32.41
N ILE A 219 13.60 -11.00 -32.49
CA ILE A 219 14.60 -10.42 -33.40
C ILE A 219 15.99 -10.94 -33.04
N GLU A 220 16.36 -10.86 -31.77
CA GLU A 220 17.63 -11.33 -31.24
C GLU A 220 17.92 -12.78 -31.65
N LYS A 221 16.98 -13.68 -31.38
CA LYS A 221 17.07 -15.09 -31.76
C LYS A 221 17.22 -15.29 -33.27
N SER A 222 16.50 -14.49 -34.06
CA SER A 222 16.60 -14.53 -35.53
C SER A 222 17.99 -14.11 -35.99
N LEU A 223 18.56 -13.06 -35.41
CA LEU A 223 19.93 -12.60 -35.73
C LEU A 223 20.99 -13.64 -35.32
N GLN A 224 20.82 -14.31 -34.19
CA GLN A 224 21.70 -15.41 -33.78
C GLN A 224 21.67 -16.58 -34.77
N LEU A 225 20.48 -16.97 -35.24
CA LEU A 225 20.33 -18.04 -36.25
C LEU A 225 21.00 -17.65 -37.57
N ILE A 226 20.87 -16.38 -37.99
CA ILE A 226 21.53 -15.85 -39.19
C ILE A 226 23.07 -15.85 -39.01
N SER A 227 23.57 -15.46 -37.83
CA SER A 227 25.01 -15.45 -37.53
C SER A 227 25.63 -16.84 -37.59
N THR A 228 24.90 -17.85 -37.11
CA THR A 228 25.38 -19.24 -36.98
C THR A 228 25.03 -20.14 -38.17
N ASP A 229 24.49 -19.58 -39.26
CA ASP A 229 24.10 -20.34 -40.44
C ASP A 229 25.28 -21.17 -40.99
N PRO A 230 25.20 -22.51 -40.96
CA PRO A 230 26.28 -23.38 -41.41
C PRO A 230 26.31 -23.52 -42.94
N THR A 231 25.35 -22.94 -43.65
CA THR A 231 25.23 -23.07 -45.10
C THR A 231 26.46 -22.49 -45.79
N ARG A 232 27.17 -23.34 -46.53
CA ARG A 232 28.32 -22.91 -47.31
C ARG A 232 27.85 -22.17 -48.54
N VAL A 233 28.15 -20.87 -48.60
CA VAL A 233 27.86 -20.04 -49.77
C VAL A 233 28.98 -20.22 -50.80
N GLU A 234 28.66 -20.83 -51.95
CA GLU A 234 29.61 -21.03 -53.03
C GLU A 234 29.79 -19.78 -53.89
N ARG A 235 30.96 -19.65 -54.53
CA ARG A 235 31.26 -18.55 -55.48
C ARG A 235 30.29 -18.47 -56.67
N TRP A 236 29.60 -19.56 -56.99
CA TRP A 236 28.51 -19.56 -57.97
C TRP A 236 27.40 -18.56 -57.59
N ALA A 237 27.04 -18.50 -56.30
CA ALA A 237 25.94 -17.67 -55.82
C ALA A 237 26.35 -16.21 -55.57
N THR A 238 27.57 -15.97 -55.10
CA THR A 238 28.04 -14.62 -54.72
C THR A 238 29.00 -13.98 -55.73
N GLY A 239 29.57 -14.74 -56.66
CA GLY A 239 30.60 -14.24 -57.56
C GLY A 239 31.84 -13.76 -56.77
N PRO A 240 32.37 -12.54 -57.01
CA PRO A 240 33.49 -11.97 -56.25
C PRO A 240 33.07 -11.37 -54.89
N ASN A 241 31.80 -11.45 -54.53
CA ASN A 241 31.24 -10.85 -53.33
C ASN A 241 31.47 -11.73 -52.09
N ASP A 242 32.27 -11.25 -51.13
CA ASP A 242 32.52 -11.89 -49.83
C ASP A 242 31.89 -11.09 -48.65
N TYR A 243 30.73 -10.44 -48.85
CA TYR A 243 30.05 -9.66 -47.80
C TYR A 243 29.53 -10.55 -46.68
N TRP A 244 29.03 -11.74 -47.02
CA TRP A 244 28.36 -12.61 -46.08
C TRP A 244 29.22 -13.01 -44.86
N PRO A 245 30.47 -13.48 -45.01
CA PRO A 245 31.33 -13.76 -43.85
C PRO A 245 31.57 -12.54 -42.96
N THR A 246 31.70 -11.35 -43.55
CA THR A 246 31.91 -10.11 -42.78
C THR A 246 30.65 -9.74 -41.98
N ILE A 247 29.47 -9.89 -42.59
CA ILE A 247 28.18 -9.69 -41.93
C ILE A 247 27.97 -10.73 -40.83
N GLN A 248 28.27 -12.01 -41.07
CA GLN A 248 28.17 -13.08 -40.07
C GLN A 248 29.01 -12.79 -38.83
N THR A 249 30.24 -12.29 -39.02
CA THR A 249 31.09 -11.87 -37.90
C THR A 249 30.46 -10.71 -37.11
N GLY A 250 29.91 -9.70 -37.78
CA GLY A 250 29.20 -8.61 -37.11
C GLY A 250 27.96 -9.04 -36.34
N LEU A 251 27.24 -10.03 -36.87
CA LEU A 251 26.06 -10.61 -36.24
C LEU A 251 26.36 -11.47 -35.01
N THR A 252 27.63 -11.60 -34.59
CA THR A 252 27.96 -12.23 -33.30
C THR A 252 27.74 -11.27 -32.12
N GLU A 253 27.92 -9.97 -32.31
CA GLU A 253 27.84 -8.98 -31.23
C GLU A 253 26.53 -8.20 -31.19
N LEU A 254 25.90 -7.97 -32.35
CA LEU A 254 24.65 -7.22 -32.45
C LEU A 254 23.45 -7.86 -31.72
N PRO A 255 23.26 -9.20 -31.73
CA PRO A 255 22.18 -9.83 -30.97
C PRO A 255 22.28 -9.55 -29.46
N ILE A 256 23.49 -9.45 -28.92
CA ILE A 256 23.73 -9.18 -27.49
C ILE A 256 23.14 -7.82 -27.09
N GLU A 257 23.32 -6.80 -27.94
CA GLU A 257 22.75 -5.47 -27.70
C GLU A 257 21.22 -5.48 -27.82
N ILE A 258 20.65 -6.22 -28.77
CA ILE A 258 19.19 -6.37 -28.88
C ILE A 258 18.60 -7.12 -27.68
N ASN A 259 19.29 -8.15 -27.17
CA ASN A 259 18.91 -8.80 -25.92
C ASN A 259 18.89 -7.79 -24.76
N ALA A 260 19.91 -6.93 -24.66
CA ALA A 260 19.97 -5.92 -23.61
C ALA A 260 18.79 -4.93 -23.69
N VAL A 261 18.33 -4.56 -24.90
CA VAL A 261 17.10 -3.77 -25.09
C VAL A 261 15.89 -4.51 -24.54
N ALA A 262 15.71 -5.78 -24.93
CA ALA A 262 14.58 -6.61 -24.49
C ALA A 262 14.54 -6.77 -22.97
N GLU A 263 15.68 -7.13 -22.36
CA GLU A 263 15.82 -7.27 -20.91
C GLU A 263 15.50 -5.97 -20.19
N ARG A 264 16.03 -4.83 -20.67
CA ARG A 264 15.82 -3.54 -20.02
C ARG A 264 14.35 -3.11 -20.05
N ILE A 265 13.65 -3.32 -21.18
CA ILE A 265 12.22 -3.05 -21.30
C ILE A 265 11.43 -3.97 -20.36
N ASN A 266 11.70 -5.28 -20.37
CA ASN A 266 10.98 -6.25 -19.56
C ASN A 266 11.16 -6.03 -18.04
N GLU A 267 12.38 -5.69 -17.60
CA GLU A 267 12.63 -5.31 -16.20
C GLU A 267 11.86 -4.07 -15.78
N GLU A 268 11.70 -3.11 -16.68
CA GLU A 268 10.89 -1.94 -16.40
C GLU A 268 9.43 -2.30 -16.27
N CYS A 269 8.88 -3.09 -17.20
CA CYS A 269 7.48 -3.44 -17.14
C CYS A 269 7.10 -4.09 -15.81
N LYS A 270 8.00 -4.91 -15.25
CA LYS A 270 7.84 -5.50 -13.90
C LYS A 270 7.87 -4.44 -12.80
N ARG A 271 8.79 -3.48 -12.87
CA ARG A 271 8.92 -2.40 -11.89
C ARG A 271 7.72 -1.45 -11.93
N GLU A 272 7.23 -1.10 -13.12
CA GLU A 272 6.01 -0.32 -13.31
C GLU A 272 4.79 -1.04 -12.73
N ASP A 273 4.67 -2.35 -12.93
CA ASP A 273 3.59 -3.13 -12.32
C ASP A 273 3.63 -3.11 -10.78
N GLU A 274 4.80 -3.27 -10.18
CA GLU A 274 4.96 -3.33 -8.71
C GLU A 274 4.86 -1.95 -8.04
N VAL A 275 5.39 -0.89 -8.65
CA VAL A 275 5.47 0.43 -8.02
C VAL A 275 4.28 1.30 -8.39
N ILE A 276 3.80 1.23 -9.64
CA ILE A 276 2.80 2.17 -10.13
C ILE A 276 1.42 1.53 -10.06
N ASN A 277 1.26 0.37 -10.71
CA ASN A 277 -0.05 -0.28 -10.80
C ASN A 277 -0.58 -0.73 -9.43
N ASP A 278 0.25 -1.34 -8.59
CA ASP A 278 -0.17 -1.75 -7.24
C ASP A 278 -0.57 -0.57 -6.33
N HIS A 279 0.17 0.55 -6.37
CA HIS A 279 -0.18 1.73 -5.57
C HIS A 279 -1.43 2.45 -6.11
N LEU A 280 -1.62 2.45 -7.43
CA LEU A 280 -2.82 3.00 -8.04
C LEU A 280 -4.06 2.14 -7.74
N ASP A 281 -3.92 0.81 -7.75
CA ASP A 281 -4.96 -0.12 -7.33
C ASP A 281 -5.32 0.08 -5.85
N MET A 282 -4.34 0.32 -4.97
CA MET A 282 -4.59 0.63 -3.55
C MET A 282 -5.46 1.88 -3.38
N LEU A 283 -5.19 2.95 -4.14
CA LEU A 283 -6.02 4.17 -4.11
C LEU A 283 -7.44 3.93 -4.63
N ILE A 284 -7.57 3.14 -5.70
CA ILE A 284 -8.88 2.81 -6.28
C ILE A 284 -9.70 1.97 -5.29
N GLU A 285 -9.08 0.97 -4.67
CA GLU A 285 -9.71 0.14 -3.63
C GLU A 285 -10.16 0.99 -2.42
N LEU A 286 -9.34 1.95 -2.00
CA LEU A 286 -9.69 2.90 -0.94
C LEU A 286 -10.91 3.75 -1.30
N PHE A 287 -10.95 4.33 -2.52
CA PHE A 287 -12.12 5.07 -2.98
C PHE A 287 -13.37 4.20 -3.09
N GLN A 288 -13.21 2.95 -3.53
CA GLN A 288 -14.32 2.01 -3.61
C GLN A 288 -14.87 1.67 -2.22
N GLY A 289 -13.99 1.44 -1.23
CA GLY A 289 -14.39 1.25 0.16
C GLY A 289 -15.15 2.46 0.74
N TYR A 290 -14.71 3.68 0.41
CA TYR A 290 -15.43 4.90 0.80
C TYR A 290 -16.81 5.00 0.14
N LYS A 291 -16.93 4.70 -1.16
CA LYS A 291 -18.23 4.69 -1.84
C LYS A 291 -19.20 3.69 -1.21
N ASP A 292 -18.71 2.51 -0.85
CA ASP A 292 -19.53 1.50 -0.16
C ASP A 292 -19.92 1.93 1.26
N LEU A 293 -19.08 2.73 1.93
CA LEU A 293 -19.44 3.40 3.19
C LEU A 293 -20.52 4.47 2.97
N CYS A 294 -20.37 5.36 1.99
CA CYS A 294 -21.35 6.40 1.66
C CYS A 294 -22.73 5.79 1.37
N LYS A 295 -22.77 4.72 0.57
CA LYS A 295 -24.02 4.02 0.27
C LYS A 295 -24.71 3.48 1.53
N ARG A 296 -23.94 2.83 2.42
CA ARG A 296 -24.47 2.34 3.71
C ARG A 296 -24.98 3.48 4.59
N PHE A 297 -24.26 4.59 4.62
CA PHE A 297 -24.65 5.78 5.37
C PHE A 297 -25.94 6.40 4.82
N GLU A 298 -26.06 6.52 3.49
CA GLU A 298 -27.26 7.05 2.85
C GLU A 298 -28.48 6.15 3.10
N GLU A 299 -28.32 4.83 2.98
CA GLU A 299 -29.37 3.86 3.29
C GLU A 299 -29.83 3.97 4.76
N ALA A 300 -28.90 4.11 5.72
CA ALA A 300 -29.21 4.31 7.13
C ALA A 300 -29.94 5.64 7.38
N LEU A 301 -29.45 6.73 6.78
CA LEU A 301 -30.04 8.06 6.89
C LEU A 301 -31.48 8.08 6.38
N GLN A 302 -31.78 7.40 5.27
CA GLN A 302 -33.14 7.30 4.75
C GLN A 302 -34.09 6.57 5.70
N VAL A 303 -33.63 5.51 6.37
CA VAL A 303 -34.43 4.79 7.38
C VAL A 303 -34.75 5.69 8.57
N GLU A 304 -33.76 6.43 9.05
CA GLU A 304 -33.90 7.34 10.20
C GLU A 304 -34.77 8.56 9.88
N GLN A 305 -34.63 9.15 8.69
CA GLN A 305 -35.50 10.24 8.24
C GLN A 305 -36.97 9.80 8.19
N ARG A 306 -37.25 8.58 7.72
CA ARG A 306 -38.62 8.02 7.73
C ARG A 306 -39.13 7.82 9.16
N ALA A 307 -38.28 7.43 10.10
CA ALA A 307 -38.65 7.29 11.51
C ALA A 307 -38.97 8.65 12.16
N ILE A 308 -38.13 9.66 11.92
CA ILE A 308 -38.34 11.04 12.38
C ILE A 308 -39.64 11.61 11.82
N GLN A 309 -39.91 11.43 10.52
CA GLN A 309 -41.16 11.89 9.89
C GLN A 309 -42.40 11.25 10.54
N LYS A 310 -42.35 9.94 10.82
CA LYS A 310 -43.43 9.23 11.52
C LYS A 310 -43.63 9.74 12.95
N ALA A 311 -42.55 9.88 13.72
CA ALA A 311 -42.60 10.39 15.09
C ALA A 311 -43.10 11.85 15.16
N THR A 312 -42.67 12.70 14.22
CA THR A 312 -43.12 14.10 14.12
C THR A 312 -44.61 14.19 13.79
N HIS A 313 -45.10 13.34 12.89
CA HIS A 313 -46.52 13.28 12.53
C HIS A 313 -47.39 12.76 13.68
N GLN A 314 -46.89 11.80 14.48
CA GLN A 314 -47.57 11.31 15.68
C GLN A 314 -47.64 12.39 16.78
N ASN A 315 -46.54 13.13 17.01
CA ASN A 315 -46.52 14.26 17.95
C ASN A 315 -47.48 15.40 17.57
N ARG A 316 -47.70 15.66 16.26
CA ARG A 316 -48.69 16.66 15.80
C ARG A 316 -50.15 16.22 15.98
N ARG A 317 -50.42 14.93 16.13
CA ARG A 317 -51.78 14.38 16.36
C ARG A 317 -52.15 14.27 17.84
N SER A 318 -51.18 14.11 18.74
CA SER A 318 -51.37 14.12 20.20
C SER A 318 -51.11 15.51 20.79
N LEU A 319 -52.11 16.41 20.79
CA LEU A 319 -51.98 17.74 21.39
C LEU A 319 -52.09 17.77 22.93
N THR A 320 -52.34 16.65 23.61
CA THR A 320 -52.70 16.66 25.05
C THR A 320 -51.79 15.85 25.99
N THR A 321 -50.83 15.07 25.48
CA THR A 321 -49.77 14.44 26.29
C THR A 321 -48.53 14.29 25.44
N SER A 322 -47.58 15.23 25.58
CA SER A 322 -46.25 15.04 25.01
C SER A 322 -45.46 14.11 25.91
N ASP A 323 -45.60 12.80 25.67
CA ASP A 323 -44.87 11.77 26.40
C ASP A 323 -43.35 12.04 26.32
N SER A 324 -42.70 12.13 27.48
CA SER A 324 -41.26 12.37 27.60
C SER A 324 -40.41 11.27 26.95
N SER A 325 -40.94 10.06 26.82
CA SER A 325 -40.32 8.92 26.12
C SER A 325 -40.08 9.23 24.64
N THR A 326 -41.09 9.70 23.91
CA THR A 326 -40.98 10.00 22.47
C THR A 326 -39.96 11.10 22.18
N LYS A 327 -39.81 12.08 23.08
CA LYS A 327 -38.78 13.13 22.98
C LYS A 327 -37.37 12.60 23.25
N ASN A 328 -37.23 11.71 24.24
CA ASN A 328 -35.95 11.08 24.55
C ASN A 328 -35.49 10.18 23.40
N ASP A 329 -36.39 9.41 22.79
CA ASP A 329 -36.10 8.56 21.63
C ASP A 329 -35.68 9.37 20.40
N LEU A 330 -36.35 10.50 20.13
CA LEU A 330 -35.99 11.39 19.02
C LEU A 330 -34.60 12.01 19.23
N SER A 331 -34.30 12.45 20.45
CA SER A 331 -32.98 13.01 20.79
C SER A 331 -31.85 11.97 20.70
N SER A 332 -32.16 10.70 20.96
CA SER A 332 -31.22 9.58 20.82
C SER A 332 -30.90 9.30 19.36
N ILE A 333 -31.92 9.32 18.49
CA ILE A 333 -31.76 9.19 17.03
C ILE A 333 -30.92 10.36 16.48
N GLU A 334 -31.22 11.60 16.85
CA GLU A 334 -30.44 12.78 16.40
C GLU A 334 -28.96 12.69 16.80
N LYS A 335 -28.66 12.26 18.02
CA LYS A 335 -27.27 12.05 18.48
C LYS A 335 -26.55 10.98 17.66
N ARG A 336 -27.23 9.88 17.32
CA ARG A 336 -26.67 8.81 16.48
C ARG A 336 -26.36 9.32 15.07
N ASN A 337 -27.26 10.10 14.49
CA ASN A 337 -27.09 10.69 13.16
C ASN A 337 -25.89 11.65 13.13
N ASN A 338 -25.77 12.49 14.16
CA ASN A 338 -24.66 13.44 14.27
C ASN A 338 -23.31 12.73 14.46
N HIS A 339 -23.30 11.66 15.24
CA HIS A 339 -22.10 10.82 15.39
C HIS A 339 -21.72 10.16 14.06
N ALA A 340 -22.67 9.54 13.35
CA ALA A 340 -22.42 8.90 12.07
C ALA A 340 -21.94 9.90 10.99
N LEU A 341 -22.53 11.10 10.94
CA LEU A 341 -22.10 12.17 10.06
C LEU A 341 -20.67 12.64 10.38
N LYS A 342 -20.30 12.69 11.67
CA LYS A 342 -18.93 12.99 12.08
C LYS A 342 -17.94 11.91 11.66
N CYS A 343 -18.31 10.63 11.77
CA CYS A 343 -17.49 9.53 11.26
C CYS A 343 -17.26 9.68 9.76
N ILE A 344 -18.32 9.91 8.98
CA ILE A 344 -18.21 10.16 7.54
C ILE A 344 -17.27 11.33 7.25
N GLN A 345 -17.41 12.45 7.96
CA GLN A 345 -16.51 13.60 7.77
C GLN A 345 -15.04 13.23 7.96
N ILE A 346 -14.72 12.44 9.00
CA ILE A 346 -13.35 12.00 9.29
C ILE A 346 -12.86 11.04 8.21
N GLU A 347 -13.69 10.09 7.77
CA GLU A 347 -13.36 9.17 6.69
C GLU A 347 -13.11 9.90 5.37
N THR A 348 -13.93 10.90 5.03
CA THR A 348 -13.71 11.77 3.87
C THR A 348 -12.34 12.45 3.92
N GLN A 349 -11.93 12.97 5.09
CA GLN A 349 -10.62 13.58 5.27
C GLN A 349 -9.48 12.57 5.08
N LEU A 350 -9.66 11.34 5.58
CA LEU A 350 -8.69 10.26 5.38
C LEU A 350 -8.52 9.91 3.90
N ILE A 351 -9.60 9.92 3.11
CA ILE A 351 -9.51 9.75 1.66
C ILE A 351 -8.69 10.86 1.01
N TYR A 352 -8.95 12.12 1.37
CA TYR A 352 -8.20 13.25 0.82
C TYR A 352 -6.72 13.24 1.23
N ALA A 353 -6.39 12.80 2.44
CA ALA A 353 -5.01 12.60 2.87
C ALA A 353 -4.23 11.60 1.99
N ASN A 354 -4.90 10.56 1.49
CA ASN A 354 -4.30 9.57 0.62
C ASN A 354 -4.09 10.08 -0.83
N LEU A 355 -4.69 11.21 -1.25
CA LEU A 355 -4.49 11.74 -2.60
C LEU A 355 -3.04 12.17 -2.88
N GLU A 356 -2.27 12.52 -1.85
CA GLU A 356 -0.84 12.83 -2.00
C GLU A 356 -0.06 11.61 -2.56
N ALA A 357 -0.54 10.38 -2.34
CA ALA A 357 0.02 9.18 -2.96
C ALA A 357 0.03 9.28 -4.49
N PHE A 358 -0.93 9.96 -5.09
CA PHE A 358 -0.98 10.12 -6.54
C PHE A 358 0.20 10.94 -7.08
N VAL A 359 0.63 11.96 -6.34
CA VAL A 359 1.82 12.75 -6.69
C VAL A 359 3.07 11.87 -6.65
N TYR A 360 3.17 10.99 -5.65
CA TYR A 360 4.24 10.00 -5.58
C TYR A 360 4.21 9.01 -6.75
N ILE A 361 3.03 8.52 -7.13
CA ILE A 361 2.84 7.61 -8.27
C ILE A 361 3.32 8.29 -9.57
N LEU A 362 2.87 9.53 -9.84
CA LEU A 362 3.27 10.28 -11.04
C LEU A 362 4.77 10.60 -11.07
N SER A 363 5.34 10.95 -9.92
CA SER A 363 6.78 11.21 -9.79
C SER A 363 7.58 9.93 -10.06
N SER A 364 7.11 8.79 -9.53
CA SER A 364 7.71 7.48 -9.75
C SER A 364 7.64 7.07 -11.21
N LEU A 365 6.49 7.26 -11.87
CA LEU A 365 6.32 7.04 -13.31
C LEU A 365 7.30 7.90 -14.13
N GLY A 366 7.41 9.19 -13.84
CA GLY A 366 8.35 10.07 -14.52
C GLY A 366 9.81 9.60 -14.38
N ASN A 367 10.22 9.22 -13.16
CA ASN A 367 11.58 8.73 -12.89
C ASN A 367 11.88 7.40 -13.58
N ILE A 368 10.92 6.47 -13.55
CA ILE A 368 10.97 5.18 -14.23
C ILE A 368 11.19 5.38 -15.73
N GLN A 369 10.33 6.17 -16.36
CA GLN A 369 10.36 6.39 -17.81
C GLN A 369 11.62 7.16 -18.24
N TYR A 370 12.06 8.13 -17.45
CA TYR A 370 13.32 8.84 -17.68
C TYR A 370 14.52 7.89 -17.65
N LYS A 371 14.62 7.06 -16.61
CA LYS A 371 15.74 6.12 -16.44
C LYS A 371 15.81 5.13 -17.60
N VAL A 372 14.68 4.56 -17.99
CA VAL A 372 14.62 3.58 -19.08
C VAL A 372 14.98 4.21 -20.41
N SER A 373 14.46 5.41 -20.68
CA SER A 373 14.81 6.13 -21.90
C SER A 373 16.31 6.45 -21.97
N SER A 374 16.92 6.82 -20.85
CA SER A 374 18.37 7.05 -20.76
C SER A 374 19.17 5.76 -21.02
N ASP A 375 18.80 4.66 -20.35
CA ASP A 375 19.52 3.39 -20.48
C ASP A 375 19.39 2.82 -21.90
N LEU A 376 18.19 2.89 -22.49
CA LEU A 376 17.96 2.48 -23.88
C LEU A 376 18.77 3.33 -24.86
N LEU A 377 18.88 4.63 -24.62
CA LEU A 377 19.70 5.51 -25.47
C LEU A 377 21.17 5.04 -25.48
N ASP A 378 21.71 4.65 -24.34
CA ASP A 378 23.10 4.19 -24.25
C ASP A 378 23.31 2.83 -24.94
N ILE A 379 22.34 1.91 -24.82
CA ILE A 379 22.35 0.64 -25.56
C ILE A 379 22.28 0.91 -27.08
N TRP A 380 21.41 1.81 -27.53
CA TRP A 380 21.29 2.16 -28.95
C TRP A 380 22.54 2.86 -29.51
N LYS A 381 23.24 3.67 -28.70
CA LYS A 381 24.56 4.21 -29.09
C LYS A 381 25.59 3.09 -29.28
N SER A 382 25.64 2.11 -28.37
CA SER A 382 26.52 0.94 -28.50
C SER A 382 26.22 0.17 -29.80
N PHE A 383 24.95 -0.13 -30.04
CA PHE A 383 24.49 -0.79 -31.26
C PHE A 383 24.87 0.00 -32.54
N SER A 384 24.67 1.32 -32.53
CA SER A 384 25.03 2.20 -33.65
C SER A 384 26.54 2.24 -33.93
N ASN A 385 27.37 2.19 -32.90
CA ASN A 385 28.82 2.17 -33.06
C ASN A 385 29.27 0.84 -33.68
N LYS A 386 28.78 -0.29 -33.16
CA LYS A 386 29.08 -1.63 -33.69
C LYS A 386 28.64 -1.81 -35.14
N THR A 387 27.46 -1.30 -35.49
CA THR A 387 26.99 -1.33 -36.90
C THR A 387 27.83 -0.43 -37.82
N SER A 388 28.30 0.71 -37.32
CA SER A 388 29.20 1.59 -38.07
C SER A 388 30.57 0.95 -38.31
N GLU A 389 31.14 0.29 -37.29
CA GLU A 389 32.40 -0.46 -37.41
C GLU A 389 32.31 -1.59 -38.44
N LEU A 390 31.17 -2.29 -38.48
CA LEU A 390 30.88 -3.29 -39.51
C LEU A 390 30.90 -2.66 -40.92
N GLY A 391 30.25 -1.51 -41.08
CA GLY A 391 30.24 -0.76 -42.34
C GLY A 391 31.62 -0.23 -42.76
N GLN A 392 32.45 0.20 -41.80
CA GLN A 392 33.79 0.73 -42.07
C GLN A 392 34.76 -0.39 -42.48
N THR A 393 34.68 -1.55 -41.82
CA THR A 393 35.43 -2.77 -42.18
C THR A 393 35.16 -3.15 -43.64
N TYR A 394 33.92 -2.95 -44.10
CA TYR A 394 33.52 -3.17 -45.48
C TYR A 394 34.15 -2.17 -46.47
N ILE A 395 34.09 -0.86 -46.19
CA ILE A 395 34.67 0.18 -47.05
C ILE A 395 36.17 -0.09 -47.24
N ASN A 396 36.87 -0.47 -46.17
CA ASN A 396 38.30 -0.75 -46.21
C ASN A 396 38.63 -1.99 -47.07
N LYS A 397 37.87 -3.10 -46.96
CA LYS A 397 38.06 -4.28 -47.82
C LYS A 397 37.84 -3.98 -49.30
N THR A 398 36.79 -3.21 -49.63
CA THR A 398 36.47 -2.85 -51.02
C THR A 398 37.54 -1.96 -51.65
N SER A 399 38.11 -1.03 -50.85
CA SER A 399 39.18 -0.14 -51.29
C SER A 399 40.47 -0.90 -51.59
N LEU A 400 40.83 -1.89 -50.75
CA LEU A 400 41.98 -2.78 -50.96
C LEU A 400 41.80 -3.69 -52.18
N GLN A 401 40.61 -4.23 -52.41
CA GLN A 401 40.31 -5.06 -53.59
C GLN A 401 40.39 -4.25 -54.89
N LYS A 402 39.95 -2.99 -54.91
CA LYS A 402 40.10 -2.09 -56.08
C LYS A 402 41.57 -1.73 -56.35
N ALA A 403 42.39 -1.55 -55.30
CA ALA A 403 43.82 -1.25 -55.45
C ALA A 403 44.65 -2.44 -55.97
N ASN A 404 44.21 -3.67 -55.70
CA ASN A 404 44.87 -4.91 -56.12
C ASN A 404 44.30 -5.54 -57.39
N ALA A 405 43.33 -4.90 -58.05
CA ALA A 405 42.82 -5.39 -59.33
C ALA A 405 43.96 -5.33 -60.38
N PRO A 406 44.37 -6.46 -60.99
CA PRO A 406 45.38 -6.43 -62.03
C PRO A 406 44.87 -5.56 -63.17
N GLY A 407 45.61 -4.48 -63.47
CA GLY A 407 45.31 -3.61 -64.59
C GLY A 407 45.14 -4.47 -65.84
N ILE A 408 43.93 -4.45 -66.40
CA ILE A 408 43.63 -5.08 -67.68
C ILE A 408 44.55 -4.41 -68.71
N LYS A 409 45.68 -5.06 -69.01
CA LYS A 409 46.51 -4.70 -70.16
C LYS A 409 45.81 -5.24 -71.39
N LYS A 410 45.05 -4.34 -72.01
CA LYS A 410 44.45 -4.33 -73.36
C LYS A 410 43.55 -5.50 -73.74
#